data_AF-A0A7C2DES6-F1
#
_entry.id   AF-A0A7C2DES6-F1
#
_cell.length_a   1.000
_cell.length_b   1.000
_cell.length_c   1.000
_cell.angle_alpha   90.00
_cell.angle_beta   90.00
_cell.angle_gamma   90.00
#
_symmetry.space_group_name_H-M   'P 1'
#
loop_
_entity.id
_entity.type
_entity.pdbx_description
1 polymer ?
#
loop_
_entity_poly.entity_id
_entity_poly.type
_entity_poly.pdbx_seq_one_letter_code
_entity_poly.pdbx_strand_id
1 'polypeptide(L)'
;MARQTAVPKKLKKFEKKYPEVWAAFQALGTACHEKGGPLNEKTRRLVKLGIAIGSQHQGAVHSAARQALEAGAKKEEILHAAVLA
;
A
#
# COMPACT_ATOMS: atom_id res chain seq x y z
N MET A 1 10.11 6.13 -16.84
CA MET A 1 9.45 6.86 -15.75
C MET A 1 8.05 6.29 -15.57
N ALA A 2 7.76 5.62 -14.44
CA ALA A 2 6.42 5.10 -14.17
C ALA A 2 5.47 6.29 -14.02
N ARG A 3 4.40 6.34 -14.84
CA ARG A 3 3.35 7.36 -14.74
C ARG A 3 2.82 7.35 -13.30
N GLN A 4 2.88 8.50 -12.60
CA GLN A 4 2.16 8.72 -11.36
C GLN A 4 0.67 8.42 -11.60
N THR A 5 0.19 7.24 -11.18
CA THR A 5 -1.24 6.97 -11.20
C THR A 5 -1.86 7.70 -10.03
N ALA A 6 -2.50 8.83 -10.35
CA ALA A 6 -3.23 9.65 -9.38
C ALA A 6 -4.13 8.77 -8.49
N VAL A 7 -4.15 9.09 -7.20
CA VAL A 7 -5.06 8.49 -6.21
C VAL A 7 -6.49 8.46 -6.79
N PRO A 8 -7.19 7.31 -6.76
CA PRO A 8 -8.49 7.18 -7.42
C PRO A 8 -9.48 8.27 -7.01
N LYS A 9 -10.20 8.86 -7.97
CA LYS A 9 -11.19 9.92 -7.71
C LYS A 9 -12.23 9.52 -6.65
N LYS A 10 -12.58 8.24 -6.57
CA LYS A 10 -13.51 7.70 -5.56
C LYS A 10 -12.94 7.81 -4.14
N LEU A 11 -11.64 7.60 -3.96
CA LEU A 11 -11.00 7.74 -2.64
C LEU A 11 -11.03 9.19 -2.16
N LYS A 12 -10.72 10.15 -3.06
CA LYS A 12 -10.81 11.59 -2.75
C LYS A 12 -12.24 12.01 -2.38
N LYS A 13 -13.27 11.40 -2.97
CA LYS A 13 -14.67 11.64 -2.59
C LYS A 13 -14.98 11.06 -1.21
N PHE A 14 -14.45 9.87 -0.89
CA PHE A 14 -14.63 9.22 0.41
C PHE A 14 -14.00 10.05 1.54
N GLU A 15 -12.76 10.48 1.36
CA GLU A 15 -12.05 11.37 2.30
C GLU A 15 -12.83 12.65 2.58
N LYS A 16 -13.36 13.32 1.54
CA LYS A 16 -14.20 14.52 1.72
C LYS A 16 -15.52 14.24 2.43
N LYS A 17 -16.11 13.06 2.22
CA LYS A 17 -17.41 12.69 2.80
C LYS A 17 -17.28 12.25 4.27
N TYR A 18 -16.15 11.63 4.64
CA TYR A 18 -15.91 11.07 5.97
C TYR A 18 -14.50 11.42 6.48
N PRO A 19 -14.20 12.71 6.75
CA PRO A 19 -12.85 13.16 7.06
C PRO A 19 -12.29 12.55 8.35
N GLU A 20 -13.09 12.43 9.40
CA GLU A 20 -12.66 11.86 10.69
C GLU A 20 -12.36 10.36 10.58
N VAL A 21 -13.21 9.62 9.86
CA VAL A 21 -13.00 8.18 9.60
C VAL A 21 -11.72 7.99 8.77
N TRP A 22 -11.50 8.84 7.78
CA TRP A 22 -10.29 8.80 6.97
C TRP A 22 -9.03 9.10 7.79
N ALA A 23 -9.08 10.12 8.67
CA ALA A 23 -7.99 10.46 9.57
C ALA A 23 -7.66 9.30 10.52
N ALA A 24 -8.68 8.65 11.12
CA ALA A 24 -8.49 7.49 11.97
C ALA A 24 -7.87 6.30 11.21
N PHE A 25 -8.35 6.03 9.99
CA PHE A 25 -7.79 4.99 9.12
C PHE A 25 -6.30 5.25 8.80
N GLN A 26 -5.94 6.49 8.48
CA GLN A 26 -4.55 6.86 8.22
C GLN A 26 -3.68 6.75 9.46
N ALA A 27 -4.17 7.20 10.62
CA ALA A 27 -3.46 7.08 11.89
C ALA A 27 -3.17 5.62 12.25
N LEU A 28 -4.15 4.72 12.05
CA LEU A 28 -3.94 3.28 12.18
C LEU A 28 -2.84 2.79 11.22
N GLY A 29 -2.92 3.18 9.95
CA GLY A 29 -1.90 2.85 8.95
C GLY A 29 -0.50 3.26 9.39
N THR A 30 -0.32 4.51 9.83
CA THR A 30 0.94 5.03 10.34
C THR A 30 1.43 4.25 11.56
N ALA A 31 0.57 3.98 12.54
CA ALA A 31 0.94 3.21 13.72
C ALA A 31 1.42 1.78 13.37
N CYS A 32 0.73 1.09 12.46
CA CYS A 32 1.16 -0.22 11.98
C CYS A 32 2.54 -0.17 11.30
N HIS A 33 2.84 0.89 10.54
CA HIS A 33 4.15 1.05 9.92
C HIS A 33 5.21 1.43 10.96
N GLU A 34 5.03 2.50 11.71
CA GLU A 34 6.10 3.06 12.54
C GLU A 34 6.31 2.33 13.86
N LYS A 35 5.26 1.71 14.41
CA LYS A 35 5.27 1.10 15.75
C LYS A 35 4.98 -0.41 15.73
N GLY A 36 4.64 -0.98 14.57
CA GLY A 36 4.16 -2.35 14.46
C GLY A 36 5.24 -3.44 14.51
N GLY A 37 6.53 -3.09 14.53
CA GLY A 37 7.60 -4.08 14.65
C GLY A 37 8.90 -3.71 13.91
N PRO A 38 9.84 -4.67 13.78
CA PRO A 38 11.22 -4.39 13.38
C PRO A 38 11.43 -4.28 11.87
N LEU A 39 10.42 -4.59 11.05
CA LEU A 39 10.57 -4.62 9.59
C LEU A 39 10.74 -3.19 9.04
N ASN A 40 11.74 -3.00 8.19
CA ASN A 40 11.92 -1.74 7.46
C ASN A 40 10.78 -1.47 6.46
N GLU A 41 10.69 -0.24 5.97
CA GLU A 41 9.56 0.16 5.12
C GLU A 41 9.41 -0.69 3.87
N LYS A 42 10.49 -0.92 3.11
CA LYS A 42 10.47 -1.75 1.89
C LYS A 42 9.86 -3.12 2.17
N THR A 43 10.34 -3.80 3.20
CA THR A 43 9.85 -5.13 3.58
C THR A 43 8.38 -5.08 3.98
N ARG A 44 7.95 -4.10 4.77
CA ARG A 44 6.52 -3.94 5.14
C ARG A 44 5.61 -3.75 3.93
N ARG A 45 6.04 -2.98 2.93
CA ARG A 45 5.27 -2.75 1.70
C ARG A 45 5.15 -4.01 0.86
N LEU A 46 6.23 -4.81 0.75
CA LEU A 46 6.19 -6.10 0.06
C LEU A 46 5.29 -7.12 0.77
N VAL A 47 5.31 -7.16 2.11
CA VAL A 47 4.37 -7.99 2.90
C VAL A 47 2.91 -7.58 2.63
N LYS A 48 2.60 -6.28 2.68
CA LYS A 48 1.25 -5.78 2.37
C LYS A 48 0.83 -6.06 0.93
N LEU A 49 1.77 -6.05 -0.02
CA LEU A 49 1.50 -6.46 -1.40
C LEU A 49 1.10 -7.94 -1.46
N GLY A 50 1.84 -8.85 -0.82
CA GLY A 50 1.49 -10.27 -0.76
C GLY A 50 0.08 -10.49 -0.17
N ILE A 51 -0.25 -9.83 0.94
CA ILE A 51 -1.60 -9.87 1.53
C ILE A 51 -2.67 -9.36 0.54
N ALA A 52 -2.39 -8.27 -0.18
CA ALA A 52 -3.34 -7.72 -1.15
C ALA A 52 -3.59 -8.66 -2.35
N ILE A 53 -2.55 -9.38 -2.79
CA ILE A 53 -2.64 -10.38 -3.86
C ILE A 53 -3.42 -11.60 -3.37
N GLY A 54 -3.04 -12.18 -2.23
CA GLY A 54 -3.73 -13.34 -1.66
C GLY A 54 -5.20 -13.08 -1.31
N SER A 55 -5.57 -11.83 -1.00
CA SER A 55 -6.96 -11.40 -0.79
C SER A 55 -7.71 -11.00 -2.06
N GLN A 56 -7.08 -11.10 -3.24
CA GLN A 56 -7.65 -10.79 -4.56
C GLN A 56 -8.22 -9.36 -4.67
N HIS A 57 -7.69 -8.42 -3.89
CA HIS A 57 -8.18 -7.05 -3.85
C HIS A 57 -7.39 -6.14 -4.80
N GLN A 58 -7.77 -6.07 -6.08
CA GLN A 58 -7.04 -5.34 -7.13
C GLN A 58 -6.64 -3.90 -6.75
N GLY A 59 -7.56 -3.14 -6.13
CA GLY A 59 -7.25 -1.77 -5.68
C GLY A 59 -6.14 -1.70 -4.64
N ALA A 60 -6.06 -2.69 -3.75
CA ALA A 60 -5.03 -2.82 -2.73
C ALA A 60 -3.71 -3.27 -3.37
N VAL A 61 -3.74 -4.18 -4.35
CA VAL A 61 -2.56 -4.59 -5.13
C VAL A 61 -1.91 -3.38 -5.82
N HIS A 62 -2.71 -2.57 -6.53
CA HIS A 62 -2.21 -1.36 -7.18
C HIS A 62 -1.64 -0.35 -6.17
N SER A 63 -2.27 -0.20 -5.00
CA SER A 63 -1.79 0.72 -3.97
C SER A 63 -0.49 0.23 -3.33
N ALA A 64 -0.44 -1.04 -2.94
CA ALA A 64 0.72 -1.64 -2.28
C ALA A 64 1.93 -1.71 -3.22
N ALA A 65 1.74 -2.08 -4.50
CA ALA A 65 2.82 -2.13 -5.48
C ALA A 65 3.45 -0.74 -5.70
N ARG A 66 2.64 0.33 -5.82
CA ARG A 66 3.14 1.70 -5.94
C ARG A 66 3.92 2.12 -4.68
N GLN A 67 3.36 1.88 -3.51
CA GLN A 67 4.01 2.25 -2.24
C GLN A 67 5.31 1.45 -2.02
N ALA A 68 5.40 0.20 -2.50
CA ALA A 68 6.63 -0.58 -2.46
C ALA A 68 7.72 0.05 -3.34
N LEU A 69 7.37 0.49 -4.56
CA LEU A 69 8.29 1.22 -5.44
C LEU A 69 8.77 2.53 -4.79
N GLU A 70 7.84 3.30 -4.21
CA GLU A 70 8.15 4.55 -3.49
C GLU A 70 9.08 4.32 -2.29
N ALA A 71 8.96 3.16 -1.63
CA ALA A 71 9.83 2.71 -0.54
C ALA A 71 11.16 2.07 -1.02
N GLY A 72 11.48 2.15 -2.31
CA GLY A 72 12.74 1.67 -2.88
C GLY A 72 12.77 0.18 -3.25
N ALA A 73 11.63 -0.50 -3.30
CA ALA A 73 11.58 -1.86 -3.85
C ALA A 73 11.87 -1.85 -5.36
N LYS A 74 12.66 -2.83 -5.80
CA LYS A 74 12.91 -3.05 -7.23
C LYS A 74 11.72 -3.76 -7.88
N LYS A 75 11.58 -3.60 -9.19
CA LYS A 75 10.50 -4.25 -9.96
C LYS A 75 10.55 -5.77 -9.80
N GLU A 76 11.76 -6.34 -9.76
CA GLU A 76 11.99 -7.77 -9.61
C GLU A 76 11.51 -8.27 -8.24
N GLU A 77 11.68 -7.49 -7.16
CA GLU A 77 11.19 -7.83 -5.83
C GLU A 77 9.64 -7.86 -5.79
N ILE A 78 8.98 -6.94 -6.48
CA ILE A 78 7.52 -6.88 -6.59
C ILE A 78 6.98 -8.07 -7.39
N LEU A 79 7.61 -8.39 -8.52
CA LEU A 79 7.22 -9.54 -9.34
C LEU A 79 7.43 -10.85 -8.58
N HIS A 80 8.53 -10.97 -7.83
CA HIS A 80 8.77 -12.13 -6.98
C HIS A 80 7.70 -12.26 -5.89
N ALA A 81 7.32 -11.17 -5.22
CA ALA A 81 6.22 -11.21 -4.25
C ALA A 81 4.89 -11.69 -4.87
N ALA A 82 4.63 -11.36 -6.14
CA ALA A 82 3.45 -11.84 -6.85
C ALA A 82 3.50 -13.32 -7.23
N VAL A 83 4.69 -13.89 -7.49
CA VAL A 83 4.87 -15.34 -7.72
C VAL A 83 4.61 -16.14 -6.44
N LEU A 84 4.83 -15.56 -5.26
CA LEU A 84 4.69 -16.22 -3.96
C LEU A 84 3.26 -16.20 -3.39
N ALA A 85 2.36 -15.37 -3.92
CA ALA A 85 1.12 -14.97 -3.26
C ALA A 85 -0.17 -15.49 -3.92
#